data_AF-V7CS23-F1
#
_entry.id   AF-V7CS23-F1
#
_cell.length_a   1.000
_cell.length_b   1.000
_cell.length_c   1.000
_cell.angle_alpha   90.00
_cell.angle_beta   90.00
_cell.angle_gamma   90.00
#
_symmetry.space_group_name_H-M   'P 1'
#
loop_
_entity.id
_entity.type
_entity.pdbx_description
1 polymer ?
#
loop_
_entity_poly.entity_id
_entity_poly.type
_entity_poly.pdbx_seq_one_letter_code
_entity_poly.pdbx_strand_id
1 'polypeptide(L)'
;YKSATNMTEQFAALAAIAQNPGKTRDDVLADFYGKWQHDFLVVNKWFALQAMSDIPGNVENVRKLLNHPAFDLRNPNKVYSLIGGFCGSPVNFHAKDGSGYKFLGEIVLQLDKINPQVASRMVSAFSRWKRHEEDRQNLAKAQLERIMSSNGLSENVFEIASKSLAA
;
A
#
# COMPACT_ATOMS: atom_id res chain seq x y z
N TYR A 1 -12.61 16.75 14.86
CA TYR A 1 -13.12 15.39 14.59
C TYR A 1 -14.52 15.21 15.18
N LYS A 2 -14.70 15.18 16.51
CA LYS A 2 -16.02 14.90 17.14
C LYS A 2 -17.12 15.92 16.82
N SER A 3 -16.75 17.19 16.66
CA SER A 3 -17.67 18.29 16.29
C SER A 3 -17.83 18.48 14.78
N ALA A 4 -17.25 17.62 13.94
CA ALA A 4 -17.34 17.76 12.49
C ALA A 4 -18.78 17.56 12.02
N THR A 5 -19.25 18.44 11.15
CA THR A 5 -20.63 18.43 10.66
C THR A 5 -20.77 17.72 9.30
N ASN A 6 -19.65 17.48 8.62
CA ASN A 6 -19.59 16.86 7.30
C ASN A 6 -18.34 15.97 7.15
N MET A 7 -18.32 15.15 6.09
CA MET A 7 -17.24 14.20 5.82
C MET A 7 -15.89 14.91 5.57
N THR A 8 -15.89 16.07 4.93
CA THR A 8 -14.66 16.81 4.63
C THR A 8 -13.95 17.23 5.92
N GLU A 9 -14.68 17.82 6.87
CA GLU A 9 -14.15 18.17 8.19
C GLU A 9 -13.74 16.95 9.02
N GLN A 10 -14.58 15.90 9.02
CA GLN A 10 -14.31 14.70 9.80
C GLN A 10 -13.04 14.01 9.29
N PHE A 11 -12.90 13.85 7.97
CA PHE A 11 -11.77 13.19 7.34
C PHE A 11 -10.49 14.03 7.42
N ALA A 12 -10.56 15.34 7.27
CA ALA A 12 -9.40 16.22 7.46
C ALA A 12 -8.85 16.11 8.90
N ALA A 13 -9.73 16.12 9.90
CA ALA A 13 -9.33 15.93 11.29
C ALA A 13 -8.78 14.51 11.55
N LEU A 14 -9.40 13.47 10.96
CA LEU A 14 -8.89 12.10 11.02
C LEU A 14 -7.47 12.01 10.44
N ALA A 15 -7.23 12.63 9.29
CA ALA A 15 -5.94 12.60 8.62
C ALA A 15 -4.83 13.25 9.44
N ALA A 16 -5.12 14.39 10.08
CA ALA A 16 -4.18 15.05 10.98
C ALA A 16 -3.86 14.19 12.21
N ILE A 17 -4.86 13.55 12.81
CA ILE A 17 -4.67 12.67 13.97
C ILE A 17 -3.88 11.41 13.58
N ALA A 18 -4.15 10.83 12.41
CA ALA A 18 -3.57 9.55 11.97
C ALA A 18 -2.04 9.58 11.77
N GLN A 19 -1.43 10.77 11.67
CA GLN A 19 0.02 10.94 11.59
C GLN A 19 0.73 10.94 12.96
N ASN A 20 -0.02 10.91 14.06
CA ASN A 20 0.53 10.92 15.41
C ASN A 20 0.38 9.52 16.03
N PRO A 21 1.47 8.74 16.21
CA PRO A 21 1.37 7.41 16.80
C PRO A 21 0.87 7.47 18.24
N GLY A 22 0.08 6.47 18.64
CA GLY A 22 -0.41 6.31 20.00
C GLY A 22 -1.90 6.03 20.08
N LYS A 23 -2.39 5.85 21.31
CA LYS A 23 -3.76 5.39 21.59
C LYS A 23 -4.83 6.26 20.91
N THR A 24 -4.66 7.59 20.91
CA THR A 24 -5.62 8.51 20.27
C THR A 24 -5.81 8.23 18.78
N ARG A 25 -4.73 7.90 18.06
CA ARG A 25 -4.82 7.54 16.64
C ARG A 25 -5.63 6.27 16.46
N ASP A 26 -5.32 5.23 17.24
CA ASP A 26 -5.96 3.93 17.10
C ASP A 26 -7.45 4.00 17.47
N ASP A 27 -7.78 4.72 18.55
CA ASP A 27 -9.15 4.95 18.98
C ASP A 27 -9.97 5.68 17.90
N VAL A 28 -9.42 6.75 17.29
CA VAL A 28 -10.13 7.56 16.30
C VAL A 28 -10.25 6.85 14.95
N LEU A 29 -9.25 6.04 14.57
CA LEU A 29 -9.34 5.17 13.38
C LEU A 29 -10.41 4.10 13.55
N ALA A 30 -10.49 3.47 14.73
CA ALA A 30 -11.52 2.48 15.06
C ALA A 30 -12.92 3.10 15.11
N ASP A 31 -13.08 4.27 15.74
CA ASP A 31 -14.34 5.02 15.78
C ASP A 31 -14.82 5.39 14.37
N PHE A 32 -13.92 5.90 13.52
CA PHE A 32 -14.25 6.21 12.14
C PHE A 32 -14.73 4.98 11.36
N TYR A 33 -14.03 3.85 11.50
CA TYR A 33 -14.44 2.61 10.85
C TYR A 33 -15.79 2.13 11.36
N GLY A 34 -16.02 2.10 12.68
CA GLY A 34 -17.29 1.66 13.27
C GLY A 34 -18.49 2.45 12.76
N LYS A 35 -18.33 3.75 12.56
CA LYS A 35 -19.37 4.64 12.00
C LYS A 35 -19.63 4.40 10.51
N TRP A 36 -18.58 4.13 9.73
CA TRP A 36 -18.64 4.16 8.26
C TRP A 36 -18.46 2.80 7.59
N GLN A 37 -18.36 1.70 8.33
CA GLN A 37 -18.07 0.35 7.80
C GLN A 37 -19.05 -0.14 6.72
N HIS A 38 -20.27 0.41 6.66
CA HIS A 38 -21.26 0.08 5.63
C HIS A 38 -21.11 0.87 4.33
N ASP A 39 -20.31 1.95 4.32
CA ASP A 39 -20.00 2.72 3.11
C ASP A 39 -18.64 2.30 2.55
N PHE A 40 -18.68 1.48 1.50
CA PHE A 40 -17.48 0.92 0.89
C PHE A 40 -16.49 1.98 0.37
N LEU A 41 -16.95 3.12 -0.11
CA LEU A 41 -16.08 4.18 -0.62
C LEU A 41 -15.39 4.91 0.53
N VAL A 42 -16.09 5.10 1.65
CA VAL A 42 -15.50 5.70 2.85
C VAL A 42 -14.50 4.74 3.50
N VAL A 43 -14.79 3.43 3.54
CA VAL A 43 -13.84 2.42 4.03
C VAL A 43 -12.58 2.37 3.16
N ASN A 44 -12.70 2.53 1.83
CA ASN A 44 -11.53 2.66 0.95
C ASN A 44 -10.66 3.88 1.32
N LYS A 45 -11.27 5.05 1.58
CA LYS A 45 -10.54 6.24 2.07
C LYS A 45 -9.84 5.98 3.40
N TRP A 46 -10.48 5.22 4.30
CA TRP A 46 -9.90 4.83 5.59
C TRP A 46 -8.69 3.89 5.45
N PHE A 47 -8.73 2.92 4.53
CA PHE A 47 -7.57 2.09 4.20
C PHE A 47 -6.44 2.94 3.63
N ALA A 48 -6.74 3.79 2.65
CA ALA A 48 -5.75 4.65 2.00
C ALA A 48 -5.07 5.59 3.00
N LEU A 49 -5.84 6.19 3.91
CA LEU A 49 -5.29 7.07 4.93
C LEU A 49 -4.27 6.36 5.82
N GLN A 50 -4.58 5.15 6.28
CA GLN A 50 -3.66 4.37 7.11
C GLN A 50 -2.44 3.89 6.32
N ALA A 51 -2.62 3.52 5.06
CA ALA A 51 -1.54 3.05 4.20
C ALA A 51 -0.52 4.15 3.90
N MET A 52 -0.99 5.39 3.70
CA MET A 52 -0.17 6.58 3.43
C MET A 52 0.45 7.21 4.68
N SER A 53 0.37 6.56 5.85
CA SER A 53 1.00 7.09 7.06
C SER A 53 2.53 7.09 6.91
N ASP A 54 3.16 8.21 7.28
CA ASP A 54 4.62 8.36 7.28
C ASP A 54 5.27 7.97 8.61
N ILE A 55 4.50 7.35 9.51
CA ILE A 55 5.05 6.74 10.74
C ILE A 55 6.00 5.61 10.32
N PRO A 56 7.30 5.63 10.69
CA PRO A 56 8.24 4.58 10.30
C PRO A 56 7.78 3.20 10.78
N GLY A 57 7.87 2.20 9.90
CA GLY A 57 7.45 0.83 10.20
C GLY A 57 5.96 0.55 9.92
N ASN A 58 5.24 1.47 9.25
CA ASN A 58 3.83 1.32 8.92
C ASN A 58 3.52 0.10 8.03
N VAL A 59 4.53 -0.52 7.40
CA VAL A 59 4.37 -1.80 6.68
C VAL A 59 3.70 -2.87 7.55
N GLU A 60 3.97 -2.90 8.86
CA GLU A 60 3.34 -3.84 9.79
C GLU A 60 1.85 -3.56 9.97
N ASN A 61 1.46 -2.29 10.02
CA ASN A 61 0.05 -1.91 10.07
C ASN A 61 -0.67 -2.28 8.77
N VAL A 62 -0.04 -2.04 7.61
CA VAL A 62 -0.60 -2.42 6.30
C VAL A 62 -0.75 -3.94 6.20
N ARG A 63 0.22 -4.72 6.68
CA ARG A 63 0.10 -6.19 6.76
C ARG A 63 -1.06 -6.64 7.64
N LYS A 64 -1.31 -5.97 8.78
CA LYS A 64 -2.50 -6.24 9.61
C LYS A 64 -3.79 -5.95 8.86
N LEU A 65 -3.85 -4.83 8.12
CA LEU A 65 -5.02 -4.43 7.34
C LEU A 65 -5.36 -5.38 6.19
N LEU A 66 -4.41 -6.19 5.70
CA LEU A 66 -4.71 -7.27 4.74
C LEU A 66 -5.66 -8.33 5.29
N ASN A 67 -5.66 -8.53 6.62
CA ASN A 67 -6.53 -9.49 7.29
C ASN A 67 -7.80 -8.84 7.84
N HIS A 68 -8.00 -7.55 7.58
CA HIS A 68 -9.18 -6.85 8.05
C HIS A 68 -10.43 -7.37 7.32
N PRO A 69 -11.57 -7.61 7.99
CA PRO A 69 -12.76 -8.20 7.35
C PRO A 69 -13.32 -7.34 6.19
N ALA A 70 -13.08 -6.03 6.23
CA ALA A 70 -13.44 -5.13 5.14
C ALA A 70 -12.42 -5.12 3.97
N PHE A 71 -11.28 -5.80 4.06
CA PHE A 71 -10.31 -5.92 2.97
C PHE A 71 -10.55 -7.19 2.15
N ASP A 72 -10.41 -7.09 0.83
CA ASP A 72 -10.46 -8.23 -0.08
C ASP A 72 -9.48 -7.99 -1.21
N LEU A 73 -8.48 -8.87 -1.33
CA LEU A 73 -7.43 -8.79 -2.34
C LEU A 73 -7.96 -8.98 -3.77
N ARG A 74 -9.17 -9.56 -3.94
CA ARG A 74 -9.83 -9.70 -5.24
C ARG A 74 -10.49 -8.41 -5.72
N ASN A 75 -10.72 -7.44 -4.84
CA ASN A 75 -11.36 -6.18 -5.18
C ASN A 75 -10.30 -5.11 -5.55
N PRO A 76 -10.22 -4.68 -6.83
CA PRO A 76 -9.20 -3.73 -7.25
C PRO A 76 -9.21 -2.41 -6.48
N ASN A 77 -10.38 -1.87 -6.12
CA ASN A 77 -10.47 -0.61 -5.40
C ASN A 77 -9.86 -0.73 -3.99
N LYS A 78 -10.04 -1.87 -3.32
CA LYS A 78 -9.42 -2.13 -2.02
C LYS A 78 -7.91 -2.29 -2.15
N VAL A 79 -7.44 -3.00 -3.17
CA VAL A 79 -6.00 -3.13 -3.48
C VAL A 79 -5.38 -1.76 -3.72
N TYR A 80 -5.98 -0.93 -4.57
CA TYR A 80 -5.46 0.41 -4.84
C TYR A 80 -5.49 1.31 -3.60
N SER A 81 -6.52 1.19 -2.77
CA SER A 81 -6.61 1.96 -1.53
C SER A 81 -5.52 1.57 -0.54
N LEU A 82 -5.33 0.28 -0.27
CA LEU A 82 -4.37 -0.18 0.74
C LEU A 82 -2.94 -0.29 0.18
N ILE A 83 -2.73 -1.10 -0.87
CA ILE A 83 -1.41 -1.39 -1.42
C ILE A 83 -0.89 -0.18 -2.21
N GLY A 84 -1.74 0.39 -3.06
CA GLY A 84 -1.41 1.59 -3.83
C GLY A 84 -1.14 2.78 -2.91
N GLY A 85 -1.97 2.97 -1.88
CA GLY A 85 -1.74 3.97 -0.83
C GLY A 85 -0.40 3.80 -0.11
N PHE A 86 -0.02 2.56 0.22
CA PHE A 86 1.26 2.27 0.87
C PHE A 86 2.45 2.65 0.00
N CYS A 87 2.39 2.35 -1.31
CA CYS A 87 3.43 2.75 -2.27
C CYS A 87 3.55 4.28 -2.37
N GLY A 88 2.50 5.02 -1.98
CA GLY A 88 2.47 6.48 -1.92
C GLY A 88 3.17 7.10 -0.71
N SER A 89 3.52 6.33 0.34
CA SER A 89 4.35 6.81 1.46
C SER A 89 5.83 6.52 1.18
N PRO A 90 6.65 7.53 0.82
CA PRO A 90 8.06 7.31 0.53
C PRO A 90 8.83 6.83 1.75
N VAL A 91 8.43 7.28 2.95
CA VAL A 91 9.07 6.90 4.23
C VAL A 91 9.03 5.39 4.43
N ASN A 92 7.90 4.76 4.12
CA ASN A 92 7.69 3.34 4.37
C ASN A 92 7.94 2.46 3.14
N PHE A 93 7.57 2.90 1.93
CA PHE A 93 7.84 2.13 0.73
C PHE A 93 9.34 2.04 0.44
N HIS A 94 10.07 3.14 0.67
CA HIS A 94 11.53 3.23 0.53
C HIS A 94 12.24 3.17 1.89
N ALA A 95 11.69 2.42 2.85
CA ALA A 95 12.36 2.16 4.11
C ALA A 95 13.77 1.57 3.85
N LYS A 96 14.76 2.01 4.64
CA LYS A 96 16.18 1.64 4.44
C LYS A 96 16.45 0.14 4.55
N ASP A 97 15.58 -0.59 5.24
CA ASP A 97 15.65 -2.04 5.41
C ASP A 97 15.05 -2.83 4.23
N GLY A 98 14.45 -2.15 3.24
CA GLY A 98 13.80 -2.76 2.10
C GLY A 98 12.49 -3.47 2.41
N SER A 99 11.94 -3.32 3.61
CA SER A 99 10.68 -3.95 4.04
C SER A 99 9.51 -3.60 3.11
N GLY A 100 9.42 -2.34 2.67
CA GLY A 100 8.39 -1.86 1.74
C GLY A 100 8.49 -2.51 0.35
N TYR A 101 9.70 -2.64 -0.19
CA TYR A 101 9.95 -3.35 -1.45
C TYR A 101 9.57 -4.82 -1.35
N LYS A 102 10.02 -5.50 -0.29
CA LYS A 102 9.71 -6.92 -0.05
C LYS A 102 8.21 -7.15 0.07
N PHE A 103 7.52 -6.29 0.82
CA PHE A 103 6.06 -6.32 0.95
C PHE A 103 5.37 -6.22 -0.41
N LEU A 104 5.72 -5.22 -1.22
CA LEU A 104 5.11 -5.06 -2.54
C LEU A 104 5.39 -6.26 -3.45
N GLY A 105 6.62 -6.77 -3.46
CA GLY A 105 6.99 -7.96 -4.24
C GLY A 105 6.15 -9.19 -3.90
N GLU A 106 5.93 -9.45 -2.61
CA GLU A 106 5.05 -10.53 -2.14
C GLU A 106 3.60 -10.35 -2.60
N ILE A 107 3.08 -9.13 -2.55
CA ILE A 107 1.71 -8.82 -2.94
C ILE A 107 1.52 -8.88 -4.45
N VAL A 108 2.48 -8.40 -5.24
CA VAL A 108 2.44 -8.52 -6.71
C VAL A 108 2.35 -9.97 -7.14
N LEU A 109 3.16 -10.86 -6.56
CA LEU A 109 3.12 -12.29 -6.90
C LEU A 109 1.81 -12.99 -6.49
N GLN A 110 1.16 -12.53 -5.42
CA GLN A 110 -0.17 -13.01 -5.05
C GLN A 110 -1.25 -12.48 -6.00
N LEU A 111 -1.22 -11.18 -6.28
CA LEU A 111 -2.15 -10.52 -7.19
C LEU A 111 -2.03 -11.07 -8.60
N ASP A 112 -0.83 -11.43 -9.07
CA ASP A 112 -0.63 -11.94 -10.42
C ASP A 112 -1.46 -13.20 -10.70
N LYS A 113 -1.61 -14.06 -9.68
CA LYS A 113 -2.44 -15.27 -9.77
C LYS A 113 -3.94 -15.00 -9.77
N ILE A 114 -4.36 -13.83 -9.28
CA ILE A 114 -5.77 -13.46 -9.08
C ILE A 114 -6.25 -12.53 -10.19
N ASN A 115 -5.46 -11.49 -10.47
CA ASN A 115 -5.72 -10.43 -11.42
C ASN A 115 -4.39 -9.83 -11.92
N PRO A 116 -3.83 -10.38 -13.01
CA PRO A 116 -2.60 -9.88 -13.66
C PRO A 116 -2.58 -8.38 -13.98
N GLN A 117 -3.74 -7.77 -14.28
CA GLN A 117 -3.81 -6.35 -14.63
C GLN A 117 -3.64 -5.45 -13.40
N VAL A 118 -4.20 -5.87 -12.26
CA VAL A 118 -3.99 -5.16 -10.99
C VAL A 118 -2.54 -5.35 -10.53
N ALA A 119 -2.00 -6.56 -10.68
CA ALA A 119 -0.61 -6.87 -10.34
C ALA A 119 0.38 -6.01 -11.14
N SER A 120 0.20 -5.87 -12.46
CA SER A 120 1.07 -5.05 -13.30
C SER A 120 0.97 -3.55 -12.96
N ARG A 121 -0.21 -3.08 -12.56
CA ARG A 121 -0.34 -1.71 -12.04
C ARG A 121 0.42 -1.52 -10.72
N MET A 122 0.41 -2.51 -9.83
CA MET A 122 1.16 -2.44 -8.57
C MET A 122 2.68 -2.53 -8.77
N VAL A 123 3.16 -3.40 -9.67
CA VAL A 123 4.60 -3.53 -9.93
C VAL A 123 5.18 -2.24 -10.54
N SER A 124 4.37 -1.40 -11.18
CA SER A 124 4.79 -0.10 -11.72
C SER A 124 5.34 0.87 -10.66
N ALA A 125 5.03 0.67 -9.37
CA ALA A 125 5.63 1.44 -8.27
C ALA A 125 7.16 1.27 -8.19
N PHE A 126 7.71 0.17 -8.71
CA PHE A 126 9.15 -0.02 -8.84
C PHE A 126 9.78 0.78 -9.98
N SER A 127 9.02 1.29 -10.97
CA SER A 127 9.57 1.86 -12.22
C SER A 127 10.60 2.99 -12.06
N ARG A 128 10.62 3.67 -10.91
CA ARG A 128 11.55 4.79 -10.62
C ARG A 128 12.69 4.41 -9.69
N TRP A 129 12.94 3.12 -9.46
CA TRP A 129 13.90 2.63 -8.49
C TRP A 129 15.33 3.20 -8.66
N LYS A 130 15.78 3.40 -9.90
CA LYS A 130 17.10 4.01 -10.23
C LYS A 130 17.29 5.47 -9.79
N ARG A 131 16.23 6.15 -9.32
CA ARG A 131 16.34 7.54 -8.82
C ARG A 131 16.77 7.63 -7.36
N HIS A 132 16.82 6.50 -6.65
CA HIS A 132 17.23 6.45 -5.25
C HIS A 132 18.74 6.22 -5.11
N GLU A 133 19.25 6.29 -3.90
CA GLU A 133 20.62 5.91 -3.58
C GLU A 133 20.88 4.41 -3.77
N GLU A 134 22.14 4.03 -3.89
CA GLU A 134 22.62 2.69 -4.27
C GLU A 134 22.00 1.55 -3.44
N ASP A 135 21.91 1.69 -2.12
CA ASP A 135 21.34 0.66 -1.25
C ASP A 135 19.87 0.36 -1.59
N ARG A 136 19.07 1.42 -1.75
CA ARG A 136 17.65 1.30 -2.14
C ARG A 136 17.51 0.78 -3.55
N GLN A 137 18.40 1.17 -4.45
CA GLN A 137 18.43 0.64 -5.81
C GLN A 137 18.63 -0.87 -5.80
N ASN A 138 19.62 -1.36 -5.06
CA ASN A 138 19.92 -2.78 -4.93
C ASN A 138 18.73 -3.57 -4.34
N LEU A 139 18.09 -3.04 -3.29
CA LEU A 139 16.93 -3.67 -2.66
C LEU A 139 15.71 -3.75 -3.60
N ALA A 140 15.41 -2.67 -4.33
CA ALA A 140 14.32 -2.63 -5.29
C ALA A 140 14.58 -3.55 -6.50
N LYS A 141 15.82 -3.51 -7.03
CA LYS A 141 16.27 -4.39 -8.12
C LYS A 141 16.14 -5.86 -7.74
N ALA A 142 16.59 -6.24 -6.54
CA ALA A 142 16.48 -7.62 -6.06
C ALA A 142 15.02 -8.10 -6.02
N GLN A 143 14.06 -7.22 -5.67
CA GLN A 143 12.64 -7.60 -5.72
C GLN A 143 12.10 -7.71 -7.15
N LEU A 144 12.50 -6.83 -8.07
CA LEU A 144 12.15 -6.95 -9.49
C LEU A 144 12.69 -8.25 -10.09
N GLU A 145 13.95 -8.59 -9.83
CA GLU A 145 14.57 -9.86 -10.28
C GLU A 145 13.87 -11.08 -9.69
N ARG A 146 13.51 -11.03 -8.40
CA ARG A 146 12.71 -12.07 -7.74
C ARG A 146 11.34 -12.25 -8.40
N ILE A 147 10.65 -11.15 -8.74
CA ILE A 147 9.36 -11.20 -9.42
C ILE A 147 9.52 -11.86 -10.79
N MET A 148 10.48 -11.41 -11.61
CA MET A 148 10.73 -11.99 -12.94
C MET A 148 11.10 -13.46 -12.90
N SER A 149 11.77 -13.91 -11.84
CA SER A 149 12.18 -15.31 -11.67
C SER A 149 11.04 -16.21 -11.17
N SER A 150 9.85 -15.66 -10.90
CA SER A 150 8.71 -16.46 -10.43
C SER A 150 8.16 -17.33 -11.55
N ASN A 151 8.00 -18.62 -11.27
CA ASN A 151 7.34 -19.54 -12.20
C ASN A 151 5.87 -19.15 -12.41
N GLY A 152 5.41 -19.18 -13.67
CA GLY A 152 4.04 -18.84 -14.03
C GLY A 152 3.70 -17.35 -13.94
N LEU A 153 4.70 -16.46 -13.96
CA LEU A 153 4.48 -15.01 -14.02
C LEU A 153 3.69 -14.63 -15.28
N SER A 154 2.67 -13.80 -15.13
CA SER A 154 1.90 -13.33 -16.29
C SER A 154 2.72 -12.40 -17.19
N GLU A 155 2.35 -12.37 -18.48
CA GLU A 155 2.93 -11.45 -19.45
C GLU A 155 2.79 -9.99 -19.02
N ASN A 156 1.66 -9.62 -18.41
CA ASN A 156 1.39 -8.26 -17.92
C ASN A 156 2.43 -7.81 -16.88
N VAL A 157 2.75 -8.67 -15.91
CA VAL A 157 3.74 -8.33 -14.87
C VAL A 157 5.14 -8.42 -15.43
N PHE A 158 5.43 -9.44 -16.25
CA PHE A 158 6.73 -9.61 -16.91
C PHE A 158 7.11 -8.38 -17.74
N GLU A 159 6.19 -7.83 -18.53
CA GLU A 159 6.44 -6.66 -19.37
C GLU A 159 6.87 -5.45 -18.53
N ILE A 160 6.14 -5.13 -17.46
CA ILE A 160 6.44 -3.97 -16.63
C ILE A 160 7.72 -4.19 -15.81
N ALA A 161 7.93 -5.39 -15.27
CA ALA A 161 9.12 -5.71 -14.48
C ALA A 161 10.40 -5.68 -15.34
N SER A 162 10.37 -6.29 -16.53
CA SER A 162 11.50 -6.31 -17.47
C SER A 162 11.86 -4.91 -17.97
N LYS A 163 10.87 -4.10 -18.36
CA LYS A 163 11.07 -2.69 -18.71
C LYS A 163 11.67 -1.89 -17.55
N SER A 164 11.22 -2.13 -16.32
CA SER A 164 11.74 -1.45 -15.14
C SER A 164 13.20 -1.81 -14.86
N LEU A 165 13.63 -3.05 -15.13
CA LEU A 165 15.04 -3.46 -14.97
C LEU A 165 15.96 -2.94 -16.08
N ALA A 166 15.44 -2.82 -17.31
CA ALA A 166 16.18 -2.34 -18.46
C ALA A 166 16.40 -0.81 -18.43
N ALA A 167 15.41 -0.06 -17.96
CA ALA A 167 15.46 1.41 -17.79
C ALA A 167 16.46 1.77 -16.71
#